data_AF-A0AAU5QTT2-F1
#
_entry.id   AF-A0AAU5QTT2-F1
#
_cell.length_a   1.000
_cell.length_b   1.000
_cell.length_c   1.000
_cell.angle_alpha   90.00
_cell.angle_beta   90.00
_cell.angle_gamma   90.00
#
_symmetry.space_group_name_H-M   'P 1'
#
loop_
_entity.id
_entity.type
_entity.pdbx_description
1 polymer ?
#
loop_
_entity_poly.entity_id
_entity_poly.type
_entity_poly.pdbx_seq_one_letter_code
_entity_poly.pdbx_strand_id
1 'polypeptide(L)' 'MAGLGLDAIRTLVSASAPGARWSVLRREAEALGSRIAAAQVSLDLIECALACEHEDFMECPHFRGTAGLAP' A
#
# COMPACT_ATOMS: atom_id res chain seq x y z
N MET A 1 -5.70 10.04 -12.38
CA MET A 1 -6.89 9.94 -11.49
C MET A 1 -6.38 9.58 -10.10
N ALA A 2 -6.73 10.32 -9.05
CA ALA A 2 -6.07 10.28 -7.74
C ALA A 2 -6.40 9.05 -6.85
N GLY A 3 -6.95 7.97 -7.42
CA GLY A 3 -7.30 6.74 -6.67
C GLY A 3 -8.37 6.91 -5.59
N LEU A 4 -9.11 8.03 -5.60
CA LEU A 4 -10.19 8.31 -4.66
C LEU A 4 -11.42 7.45 -4.99
N GLY A 5 -12.01 6.85 -3.96
CA GLY A 5 -13.28 6.13 -4.10
C GLY A 5 -14.42 7.08 -4.49
N LEU A 6 -15.42 6.55 -5.20
CA LEU A 6 -16.59 7.33 -5.63
C LEU A 6 -17.34 7.96 -4.45
N ASP A 7 -17.35 7.30 -3.28
CA ASP A 7 -17.97 7.82 -2.06
C ASP A 7 -17.24 9.06 -1.51
N ALA A 8 -15.90 9.03 -1.49
CA ALA A 8 -15.08 10.16 -1.10
C ALA A 8 -15.28 11.36 -2.07
N ILE A 9 -15.32 11.09 -3.37
CA ILE A 9 -15.62 12.10 -4.40
C ILE A 9 -17.02 12.70 -4.16
N ARG A 10 -18.04 11.86 -3.95
CA ARG A 10 -19.40 12.31 -3.66
C ARG A 10 -19.41 13.23 -2.44
N THR A 11 -18.76 12.83 -1.35
CA THR A 11 -18.69 13.60 -0.11
C THR A 11 -17.98 14.95 -0.30
N LEU A 12 -16.90 15.00 -1.10
CA LEU A 12 -16.20 16.25 -1.41
C LEU A 12 -17.07 17.23 -2.20
N VAL A 13 -17.83 16.72 -3.18
CA VAL A 13 -18.72 17.54 -4.02
C VAL A 13 -19.95 17.99 -3.23
N SER A 14 -20.50 17.14 -2.37
CA SER A 14 -21.69 17.46 -1.57
C SER A 14 -21.41 18.28 -0.32
N ALA A 15 -20.19 18.27 0.21
CA ALA A 15 -19.83 19.01 1.41
C ALA A 15 -19.94 20.51 1.15
N SER A 16 -20.82 21.21 1.89
CA SER A 16 -21.03 22.65 1.73
C SER A 16 -19.95 23.48 2.43
N ALA A 17 -19.45 22.98 3.57
CA ALA A 17 -18.44 23.67 4.38
C ALA A 17 -17.00 23.34 3.93
N PRO A 18 -16.11 24.35 3.78
CA PRO A 18 -14.70 24.12 3.46
C PRO A 18 -13.99 23.16 4.43
N GLY A 19 -14.28 23.24 5.73
CA GLY A 19 -13.67 22.36 6.74
C GLY A 19 -14.05 20.88 6.57
N ALA A 20 -15.28 20.60 6.11
CA ALA A 20 -15.72 19.24 5.86
C ALA A 20 -14.94 18.59 4.71
N ARG A 21 -14.64 19.34 3.63
CA ARG A 21 -13.83 18.86 2.51
C ARG A 21 -12.41 18.50 2.94
N TRP A 22 -11.77 19.34 3.75
CA TRP A 22 -10.43 19.06 4.29
C TRP A 22 -10.42 17.81 5.18
N SER A 23 -11.46 17.59 5.98
CA SER A 23 -11.57 16.37 6.79
C SER A 23 -11.61 15.10 5.93
N VAL A 24 -12.33 15.14 4.80
CA VAL A 24 -12.40 14.02 3.85
C VAL A 24 -11.04 13.76 3.24
N LEU A 25 -10.38 14.80 2.72
CA LEU A 25 -9.04 14.65 2.12
C LEU A 25 -8.02 14.08 3.11
N ARG A 26 -8.07 14.48 4.39
CA ARG A 26 -7.16 13.95 5.41
C ARG A 26 -7.38 12.45 5.65
N ARG A 27 -8.64 12.00 5.74
CA ARG A 27 -8.96 10.57 5.88
C ARG A 27 -8.53 9.76 4.66
N GLU A 28 -8.77 10.28 3.46
CA GLU A 28 -8.36 9.62 2.21
C GLU A 28 -6.83 9.53 2.09
N ALA A 29 -6.12 10.57 2.51
CA ALA A 29 -4.66 10.57 2.52
C ALA A 29 -4.08 9.54 3.49
N GLU A 30 -4.67 9.41 4.69
CA GLU A 30 -4.29 8.37 5.66
C GLU A 30 -4.55 6.96 5.11
N ALA A 31 -5.74 6.72 4.58
CA ALA A 31 -6.10 5.43 3.98
C ALA A 31 -5.25 5.08 2.76
N LEU A 32 -4.86 6.07 1.94
CA LEU A 32 -3.91 5.87 0.86
C LEU A 32 -2.51 5.54 1.39
N GLY A 33 -2.05 6.25 2.43
CA GLY A 33 -0.77 5.98 3.09
C GLY A 33 -0.67 4.54 3.60
N SER A 34 -1.70 4.02 4.26
CA SER A 34 -1.72 2.63 4.73
C SER A 34 -1.63 1.61 3.59
N ARG A 35 -2.34 1.86 2.48
CA ARG A 35 -2.29 0.99 1.28
C ARG A 35 -0.91 1.02 0.62
N ILE A 36 -0.28 2.19 0.54
CA ILE A 36 1.08 2.35 0.02
C ILE A 36 2.06 1.58 0.89
N ALA A 37 1.99 1.72 2.21
CA ALA A 37 2.90 1.00 3.13
C ALA A 37 2.78 -0.53 2.96
N ALA A 38 1.56 -1.06 2.85
CA ALA A 38 1.34 -2.49 2.61
C ALA A 38 1.88 -2.94 1.23
N ALA A 39 1.68 -2.11 0.20
CA ALA A 39 2.20 -2.39 -1.14
C ALA A 39 3.73 -2.32 -1.19
N GLN A 40 4.36 -1.41 -0.43
CA GLN A 40 5.82 -1.32 -0.32
C GLN A 40 6.41 -2.56 0.31
N VAL A 41 5.84 -3.07 1.41
CA VAL A 41 6.26 -4.35 2.01
C VAL A 41 6.15 -5.50 1.00
N SER A 42 5.07 -5.51 0.21
CA SER A 42 4.89 -6.53 -0.83
C SER A 42 5.92 -6.40 -1.96
N LEU A 43 6.29 -5.17 -2.31
CA LEU A 43 7.32 -4.88 -3.31
C LEU A 43 8.69 -5.30 -2.81
N ASP A 44 9.04 -4.97 -1.56
CA ASP A 44 10.32 -5.35 -0.95
C ASP A 44 10.53 -6.87 -1.01
N LEU A 45 9.47 -7.66 -0.77
CA LEU A 45 9.51 -9.12 -0.92
C LEU A 45 9.83 -9.56 -2.35
N ILE A 46 9.17 -8.95 -3.34
CA ILE A 46 9.38 -9.27 -4.76
C ILE A 46 10.81 -8.88 -5.17
N GLU A 47 11.29 -7.70 -4.76
CA GLU A 47 12.64 -7.24 -5.05
C GLU A 47 13.70 -8.11 -4.39
N CYS A 48 13.48 -8.57 -3.15
CA CYS A 48 14.34 -9.56 -2.50
C CYS A 48 14.43 -10.88 -3.29
N ALA A 49 13.30 -11.37 -3.83
CA ALA A 49 13.30 -12.57 -4.67
C ALA A 49 14.10 -12.36 -5.96
N LEU A 50 13.89 -11.21 -6.62
CA LEU A 50 14.55 -10.86 -7.88
C LEU A 50 16.05 -10.59 -7.74
N ALA A 51 16.49 -10.09 -6.58
CA ALA A 51 17.90 -9.87 -6.26
C ALA A 51 18.63 -11.15 -5.83
N CYS A 52 17.92 -12.27 -5.65
CA CYS A 52 18.52 -13.52 -5.22
C CYS A 52 19.34 -14.16 -6.35
N GLU A 53 20.59 -14.53 -6.05
CA GLU A 53 21.47 -15.23 -7.00
C GLU A 53 21.28 -16.75 -7.01
N HIS A 54 20.37 -17.30 -6.18
CA HIS A 54 20.03 -18.72 -6.21
C HIS A 54 19.22 -19.04 -7.46
N GLU A 55 19.41 -20.24 -8.02
CA GLU A 55 18.65 -20.71 -9.17
C GLU A 55 17.14 -20.82 -8.85
N ASP A 56 16.81 -21.08 -7.59
CA ASP A 56 15.48 -20.95 -7.01
C ASP A 56 15.51 -20.05 -5.76
N PHE A 57 14.86 -18.89 -5.84
CA PHE A 57 14.76 -17.96 -4.72
C PHE A 57 13.96 -18.52 -3.53
N MET A 58 13.17 -19.59 -3.73
CA MET A 58 12.48 -20.30 -2.66
C MET A 58 13.46 -21.06 -1.74
N GLU A 59 14.68 -21.33 -2.19
CA GLU A 59 15.75 -21.88 -1.35
C GLU A 59 16.47 -20.80 -0.54
N CYS A 60 16.27 -19.52 -0.86
CA CYS A 60 16.94 -18.43 -0.19
C CYS A 60 16.43 -18.26 1.25
N PRO A 61 17.29 -18.44 2.27
CA PRO A 61 16.87 -18.30 3.67
C PRO A 61 16.47 -16.87 4.01
N HIS A 62 17.04 -15.87 3.32
CA HIS A 62 16.66 -14.47 3.50
C HIS A 62 15.23 -14.20 2.99
N PHE A 63 14.92 -14.64 1.76
CA PHE A 63 13.57 -14.50 1.19
C PHE A 63 12.51 -15.19 2.06
N ARG A 64 12.78 -16.43 2.50
CA ARG A 64 11.86 -17.18 3.38
C ARG A 64 11.60 -16.48 4.71
N GLY A 65 12.64 -15.89 5.31
CA GLY A 65 12.53 -15.10 6.53
C GLY A 65 11.66 -13.85 6.34
N THR A 66 11.87 -13.10 5.26
CA THR A 66 11.10 -11.88 4.97
C THR A 66 9.65 -12.21 4.61
N ALA A 67 9.40 -13.28 3.84
CA ALA A 67 8.07 -13.71 3.43
C ALA A 67 7.24 -14.35 4.56
N GLY A 68 7.83 -14.57 5.74
CA GLY A 68 7.19 -15.32 6.82
C GLY A 68 6.98 -16.80 6.49
N LEU A 69 7.68 -17.30 5.47
CA LEU A 69 7.73 -18.72 5.08
C LEU A 69 8.79 -19.43 5.94
N ALA A 70 8.55 -19.50 7.25
CA ALA A 70 9.29 -20.42 8.12
C ALA A 70 9.14 -21.87 7.59
N PRO A 71 10.10 -22.78 7.86
CA PRO A 71 9.91 -24.20 7.53
C PRO A 71 8.66 -24.79 8.20
#